data_AF-A0A5A7N649-F1
#
_entry.id   AF-A0A5A7N649-F1
#
_cell.length_a   1.000
_cell.length_b   1.000
_cell.length_c   1.000
_cell.angle_alpha   90.00
_cell.angle_beta   90.00
_cell.angle_gamma   90.00
#
_symmetry.space_group_name_H-M   'P 1'
#
loop_
_entity.id
_entity.type
_entity.pdbx_description
1 polymer ?
#
loop_
_entity_poly.entity_id
_entity_poly.type
_entity_poly.pdbx_seq_one_letter_code
_entity_poly.pdbx_strand_id
1 'polypeptide(L)' 'MIHGLGRDAEPIEYETGVLYENECMELGIQLRKRFTEDRDIERGTSIGFRIRLRSLG' A
#
# COMPACT_ATOMS: atom_id res chain seq x y z
N MET A 1 1.57 7.97 -2.58
CA MET A 1 1.49 8.95 -1.48
C MET A 1 0.24 9.78 -1.71
N ILE A 2 -0.69 9.82 -0.74
CA ILE A 2 -1.94 10.59 -0.84
C ILE A 2 -1.88 11.70 0.23
N HIS A 3 -2.06 12.95 -0.19
CA HIS A 3 -2.05 14.11 0.70
C HIS A 3 -3.48 14.51 1.09
N GLY A 4 -3.65 15.02 2.32
CA GLY A 4 -4.89 15.71 2.71
C GLY A 4 -5.03 17.04 1.96
N LEU A 5 -6.27 17.52 1.78
CA LEU A 5 -6.56 18.75 1.01
C LEU A 5 -6.56 20.03 1.90
N GLY A 6 -5.84 20.04 3.03
CA GLY A 6 -5.76 21.16 3.98
C GLY A 6 -4.53 22.06 3.80
N ARG A 7 -4.61 23.31 4.30
CA ARG A 7 -3.53 24.32 4.20
C ARG A 7 -2.24 23.94 4.96
N ASP A 8 -2.34 22.98 5.89
CA ASP A 8 -1.27 22.35 6.68
C ASP A 8 -1.31 20.81 6.57
N ALA A 9 -1.48 20.29 5.34
CA ALA A 9 -1.78 18.87 5.13
C ALA A 9 -0.62 17.92 5.46
N GLU A 10 -0.72 17.25 6.61
CA GLU A 10 0.05 16.04 6.89
C GLU A 10 -0.40 14.88 5.95
N PRO A 11 0.52 14.00 5.53
CA PRO A 11 0.17 12.83 4.73
C PRO A 11 -0.70 11.87 5.55
N ILE A 12 -1.94 11.68 5.12
CA ILE A 12 -2.88 10.75 5.74
C ILE A 12 -2.42 9.30 5.62
N GLU A 13 -1.69 8.99 4.54
CA GLU A 13 -1.20 7.65 4.22
C GLU A 13 0.10 7.68 3.41
N TYR A 14 1.02 6.80 3.80
CA TYR A 14 2.21 6.47 3.04
C TYR A 14 2.17 5.01 2.61
N GLU A 15 2.48 4.77 1.34
CA GLU A 15 2.54 3.45 0.76
C GLU A 15 3.81 3.33 -0.07
N THR A 16 4.54 2.24 0.16
CA THR A 16 5.74 1.88 -0.60
C THR A 16 5.78 0.39 -0.83
N GLY A 17 6.46 -0.07 -1.87
CA GLY A 17 6.55 -1.48 -2.17
C GLY A 17 7.58 -1.81 -3.24
N VAL A 18 7.88 -3.10 -3.34
CA VAL A 18 8.71 -3.68 -4.39
C VAL A 18 7.86 -4.67 -5.16
N LEU A 19 7.94 -4.58 -6.48
CA LEU A 19 7.27 -5.48 -7.41
C LEU A 19 8.35 -6.21 -8.23
N TYR A 20 8.28 -7.53 -8.24
CA TYR A 20 9.01 -8.37 -9.17
C TYR A 20 8.02 -9.01 -10.13
N GLU A 21 8.26 -8.88 -11.42
CA GLU A 21 7.39 -9.40 -12.47
C GLU A 21 8.22 -10.16 -13.50
N ASN A 22 7.69 -11.32 -13.91
CA ASN A 22 8.17 -12.07 -15.06
C ASN A 22 6.99 -12.64 -15.86
N GLU A 23 7.31 -13.40 -16.91
CA GLU A 23 6.34 -14.04 -17.82
C GLU A 23 5.37 -15.01 -17.13
N CYS A 24 5.74 -15.59 -15.99
CA CYS A 24 4.96 -16.60 -15.28
C CYS A 24 4.22 -16.04 -14.06
N MET A 25 4.79 -15.05 -13.38
CA MET A 25 4.31 -14.60 -12.07
C MET A 25 4.65 -13.15 -11.74
N GLU A 26 3.88 -12.61 -10.80
CA GLU A 26 4.08 -11.31 -10.16
C GLU A 26 4.17 -11.52 -8.65
N LEU A 27 5.23 -11.01 -8.04
CA LEU A 27 5.47 -11.02 -6.60
C LEU A 27 5.54 -9.57 -6.11
N GLY A 28 4.66 -9.21 -5.18
CA GLY A 28 4.60 -7.88 -4.59
C GLY A 28 4.77 -7.92 -3.08
N ILE A 29 5.66 -7.08 -2.56
CA ILE A 29 5.74 -6.74 -1.14
C ILE A 29 5.36 -5.28 -0.99
N GLN A 30 4.42 -4.98 -0.10
CA GLN A 30 3.89 -3.65 0.11
C GLN A 30 3.88 -3.30 1.59
N LEU A 31 4.37 -2.12 1.95
CA LEU A 31 4.26 -1.54 3.27
C LEU A 31 3.32 -0.33 3.18
N ARG A 32 2.26 -0.37 3.98
CA ARG A 32 1.28 0.71 4.10
C ARG A 32 1.32 1.24 5.53
N LYS A 33 1.53 2.53 5.70
CA LYS A 33 1.49 3.22 6.98
C LYS A 33 0.45 4.32 6.94
N ARG A 34 -0.54 4.23 7.82
CA ARG A 34 -1.58 5.23 7.98
C ARG A 34 -1.27 6.06 9.22
N PHE A 35 -1.24 7.39 9.06
CA PHE A 35 -0.86 8.31 10.14
C PHE A 35 -2.08 8.97 10.80
N THR A 36 -3.21 9.02 10.11
CA THR A 36 -4.47 9.54 10.66
C THR A 36 -5.28 8.42 11.32
N GLU A 37 -5.91 8.77 12.42
CA GLU A 37 -6.99 8.02 13.07
C GLU A 37 -8.24 8.88 13.00
N ASP A 38 -9.33 8.35 12.46
CA ASP A 38 -10.66 8.99 12.38
C ASP A 38 -11.70 7.96 12.83
N ARG A 39 -12.95 8.38 13.06
CA ARG A 39 -14.02 7.52 13.59
C ARG A 39 -14.27 6.26 12.74
N ASP A 40 -13.96 6.32 11.44
CA ASP A 40 -14.11 5.20 10.50
C ASP A 40 -12.76 4.61 10.03
N ILE A 41 -11.63 5.09 10.57
CA ILE A 41 -10.29 4.79 10.06
C ILE A 41 -9.30 4.65 11.22
N GLU A 42 -8.79 3.43 11.43
CA GLU A 42 -7.77 3.17 12.45
C GLU A 42 -6.35 3.48 11.93
N ARG A 43 -5.51 4.06 12.81
CA ARG A 43 -4.07 4.22 12.57
C ARG A 43 -3.39 2.84 12.61
N GLY A 44 -2.46 2.59 11.69
CA GLY A 44 -1.80 1.30 11.64
C GLY A 44 -0.69 1.19 10.60
N THR A 45 0.11 0.12 10.75
CA THR A 45 1.08 -0.30 9.73
C THR A 45 0.69 -1.69 9.25
N SER A 46 0.56 -1.86 7.94
CA SER A 46 0.19 -3.12 7.31
C SER A 46 1.28 -3.53 6.33
N ILE A 47 1.61 -4.83 6.36
CA ILE A 47 2.53 -5.45 5.40
C ILE A 47 1.69 -6.38 4.53
N GLY A 48 1.66 -6.10 3.23
CA GLY A 48 0.97 -6.90 2.22
C GLY A 48 1.96 -7.74 1.43
N PHE A 49 1.64 -9.01 1.25
CA PHE A 49 2.33 -9.90 0.33
C PHE A 49 1.36 -10.36 -0.75
N ARG A 50 1.76 -10.25 -2.01
CA ARG A 50 0.94 -10.60 -3.17
C ARG A 50 1.70 -11.55 -4.08
N ILE A 51 1.06 -12.64 -4.45
CA ILE A 51 1.49 -13.54 -5.52
C ILE A 51 0.37 -13.58 -6.55
N ARG A 52 0.69 -13.35 -7.83
CA ARG A 52 -0.21 -13.64 -8.95
C ARG A 52 0.51 -14.55 -9.93
N LEU A 53 -0.14 -15.63 -10.32
CA LEU A 53 0.36 -16.55 -11.34
C LEU A 53 -0.35 -16.21 -12.64
N ARG A 54 0.42 -15.79 -13.66
CA ARG A 54 -0.11 -15.36 -14.96
C ARG A 54 -0.36 -16.53 -15.91
N SER A 55 0.22 -17.69 -15.62
CA SER A 55 0.22 -18.86 -16.49
C SER A 55 -0.52 -20.08 -15.94
N LEU A 56 -1.46 -19.90 -15.01
CA LEU A 56 -2.46 -20.94 -14.72
C LEU A 56 -3.66 -20.64 -15.61
N GLY A 57 -3.71 -21.34 -16.74
CA GLY A 57 -4.60 -21.09 -17.88
C GLY A 57 -6.10 -21.09 -17.57
#